data_AF-W5SQ27-F1
#
_entry.id   AF-W5SQ27-F1
#
_cell.length_a   1.000
_cell.length_b   1.000
_cell.length_c   1.000
_cell.angle_alpha   90.00
_cell.angle_beta   90.00
_cell.angle_gamma   90.00
#
_symmetry.space_group_name_H-M   'P 1'
#
loop_
_entity.id
_entity.type
_entity.pdbx_description
1 polymer ?
#
loop_
_entity_poly.entity_id
_entity_poly.type
_entity_poly.pdbx_seq_one_letter_code
_entity_poly.pdbx_strand_id
1 'polypeptide(L)'
;MEHMIQPVVTRQMMLNELVKVGMDRDIADDLSYRYYKNELTTKDLEYLKENFDIKLEMLERGLRSDIEKVKDILDNKIDTVENNLNNKIDTKFNELDNKIDTVENNLKSDIRDLNNKIDTIENNLNIKIDTKFNELDNKIEINKTELNSKLKLNNWMLGTIITINVGILLTLISIINSIINK
;
A
#
# COMPACT_ATOMS: atom_id res chain seq x y z
N MET A 1 24.68 -91.34 29.08
CA MET A 1 24.61 -90.21 28.13
C MET A 1 24.25 -90.78 26.79
N GLU A 2 22.98 -90.63 26.41
CA GLU A 2 22.40 -91.15 25.19
C GLU A 2 22.86 -90.25 24.03
N HIS A 3 23.78 -90.75 23.21
CA HIS A 3 24.18 -90.05 21.99
C HIS A 3 22.99 -90.10 21.02
N MET A 4 22.27 -88.98 20.89
CA MET A 4 21.30 -88.79 19.82
C MET A 4 22.04 -88.87 18.49
N ILE A 5 21.91 -90.00 17.80
CA ILE A 5 22.41 -90.18 16.42
C ILE A 5 21.55 -89.25 15.56
N GLN A 6 22.09 -88.11 15.14
CA GLN A 6 21.43 -87.27 14.15
C GLN A 6 21.24 -88.09 12.88
N PRO A 7 20.03 -88.16 12.29
CA PRO A 7 19.82 -88.92 11.07
C PRO A 7 20.70 -88.33 9.97
N VAL A 8 21.61 -89.16 9.43
CA VAL A 8 22.46 -88.78 8.30
C VAL A 8 21.57 -88.61 7.08
N VAL A 9 21.37 -87.36 6.67
CA VAL A 9 20.57 -87.04 5.47
C VAL A 9 21.32 -87.54 4.24
N THR A 10 20.71 -88.48 3.52
CA THR A 10 21.29 -89.06 2.30
C THR A 10 20.90 -88.26 1.06
N ARG A 11 21.70 -88.36 -0.02
CA ARG A 11 21.35 -87.81 -1.35
C ARG A 11 19.92 -88.18 -1.76
N GLN A 12 19.55 -89.44 -1.59
CA GLN A 12 18.22 -89.89 -2.02
C GLN A 12 17.09 -89.23 -1.21
N MET A 13 17.31 -88.99 0.09
CA MET A 13 16.34 -88.29 0.93
C MET A 13 16.14 -86.84 0.47
N MET A 14 17.24 -86.13 0.18
CA MET A 14 17.18 -84.75 -0.34
C MET A 14 16.53 -84.67 -1.72
N LEU A 15 16.89 -85.57 -2.64
CA LEU A 15 16.30 -85.62 -3.98
C LEU A 15 14.78 -85.79 -3.90
N ASN A 16 14.32 -86.73 -3.08
CA ASN A 16 12.90 -87.01 -2.94
C ASN A 16 12.12 -85.81 -2.39
N GLU A 17 12.67 -85.08 -1.42
CA GLU A 17 12.00 -83.88 -0.91
C GLU A 17 12.06 -82.69 -1.89
N LEU A 18 13.18 -82.48 -2.60
CA LEU A 18 13.28 -81.45 -3.63
C LEU A 18 12.26 -81.67 -4.75
N VAL A 19 12.12 -82.91 -5.24
CA VAL A 19 11.09 -83.26 -6.25
C VAL A 19 9.68 -83.08 -5.68
N LYS A 20 9.47 -83.43 -4.41
CA LYS A 20 8.16 -83.33 -3.74
C LYS A 20 7.70 -81.89 -3.55
N VAL A 21 8.61 -80.93 -3.37
CA VAL A 21 8.27 -79.49 -3.36
C VAL A 21 8.07 -78.90 -4.76
N GLY A 22 8.08 -79.75 -5.80
CA GLY A 22 7.77 -79.35 -7.19
C GLY A 22 8.99 -78.90 -7.99
N MET A 23 10.21 -79.15 -7.52
CA MET A 23 11.43 -78.88 -8.30
C MET A 23 11.56 -79.87 -9.46
N ASP A 24 12.03 -79.40 -10.61
CA ASP A 24 12.35 -80.25 -11.76
C ASP A 24 13.33 -81.36 -11.35
N ARG A 25 13.14 -82.56 -11.89
CA ARG A 25 13.86 -83.75 -11.42
C ARG A 25 15.34 -83.71 -11.74
N ASP A 26 15.73 -83.16 -12.88
CA ASP A 26 17.14 -83.06 -13.27
C ASP A 26 17.85 -81.98 -12.42
N ILE A 27 17.15 -80.88 -12.15
CA ILE A 27 17.61 -79.82 -11.25
C ILE A 27 17.75 -80.34 -9.81
N ALA A 28 16.77 -81.10 -9.33
CA ALA A 28 16.77 -81.68 -7.99
C ALA A 28 17.86 -82.74 -7.81
N ASP A 29 18.17 -83.54 -8.84
CA ASP A 29 19.22 -84.56 -8.81
C ASP A 29 20.63 -83.95 -8.76
N ASP A 30 20.85 -82.86 -9.51
CA ASP A 30 22.07 -82.05 -9.47
C ASP A 30 22.24 -81.35 -8.11
N LEU A 31 21.22 -80.67 -7.59
CA LEU A 31 21.25 -80.02 -6.27
C LEU A 31 21.43 -81.01 -5.12
N SER A 32 20.77 -82.15 -5.19
CA SER A 32 20.91 -83.21 -4.19
C SER A 32 22.30 -83.84 -4.21
N TYR A 33 22.86 -84.06 -5.41
CA TYR A 33 24.26 -84.49 -5.57
C TYR A 33 25.21 -83.47 -4.94
N ARG A 34 25.04 -82.19 -5.28
CA ARG A 34 25.84 -81.10 -4.74
C ARG A 34 25.72 -80.98 -3.24
N TYR A 35 24.51 -81.07 -2.67
CA TYR A 35 24.29 -81.07 -1.23
C TYR A 35 25.00 -82.26 -0.55
N TYR A 36 24.82 -83.47 -1.08
CA TYR A 36 25.44 -84.68 -0.54
C TYR A 36 26.97 -84.69 -0.66
N LYS A 37 27.52 -83.98 -1.64
CA LYS A 37 28.96 -83.79 -1.84
C LYS A 37 29.51 -82.52 -1.18
N ASN A 38 28.69 -81.72 -0.50
CA ASN A 38 29.02 -80.38 -0.01
C ASN A 38 29.58 -79.43 -1.11
N GLU A 39 29.08 -79.55 -2.34
CA GLU A 39 29.43 -78.68 -3.49
C GLU A 39 28.65 -77.35 -3.52
N LEU A 40 27.69 -77.16 -2.61
CA LEU A 40 27.27 -75.81 -2.20
C LEU A 40 27.87 -75.56 -0.82
N THR A 41 29.04 -74.95 -0.84
CA THR A 41 29.83 -74.70 0.36
C THR A 41 29.34 -73.45 1.08
N THR A 42 29.67 -73.30 2.36
CA THR A 42 29.50 -72.03 3.08
C THR A 42 30.15 -70.86 2.34
N LYS A 43 31.21 -71.12 1.55
CA LYS A 43 31.88 -70.11 0.72
C LYS A 43 31.01 -69.60 -0.43
N ASP A 44 30.15 -70.43 -1.00
CA ASP A 44 29.23 -70.00 -2.07
C ASP A 44 28.15 -69.06 -1.52
N LEU A 45 27.65 -69.34 -0.32
CA LEU A 45 26.72 -68.46 0.40
C LEU A 45 27.40 -67.15 0.84
N GLU A 46 28.65 -67.23 1.30
CA GLU A 46 29.44 -66.07 1.69
C GLU A 46 29.75 -65.17 0.49
N TYR A 47 30.09 -65.74 -0.66
CA TYR A 47 30.29 -65.02 -1.92
C TYR A 47 29.00 -64.36 -2.43
N LEU A 48 27.85 -65.04 -2.34
CA LEU A 48 26.56 -64.45 -2.69
C LEU A 48 26.23 -63.27 -1.77
N LYS A 49 26.42 -63.44 -0.45
CA LYS A 49 26.19 -62.39 0.53
C LYS A 49 27.06 -61.17 0.24
N GLU A 50 28.36 -61.36 0.06
CA GLU A 50 29.30 -60.27 -0.23
C GLU A 50 28.91 -59.52 -1.51
N ASN A 51 28.52 -60.25 -2.56
CA ASN A 51 28.02 -59.62 -3.80
C ASN A 51 26.73 -58.82 -3.60
N PHE A 52 25.79 -59.32 -2.78
CA PHE A 52 24.56 -58.58 -2.48
C PHE A 52 24.84 -57.34 -1.64
N ASP A 53 25.69 -57.45 -0.62
CA ASP A 53 26.09 -56.33 0.24
C ASP A 53 26.76 -55.23 -0.60
N ILE A 54 27.71 -55.58 -1.49
CA ILE A 54 28.35 -54.61 -2.41
C ILE A 54 27.31 -53.94 -3.32
N LYS A 55 26.41 -54.72 -3.93
CA LYS A 55 25.37 -54.16 -4.81
C LYS A 55 24.42 -53.22 -4.06
N LEU A 56 24.09 -53.55 -2.81
CA LEU A 56 23.25 -52.72 -1.96
C LEU A 56 23.96 -51.41 -1.61
N GLU A 57 25.22 -51.47 -1.20
CA GLU A 57 26.03 -50.27 -0.93
C GLU A 57 26.16 -49.36 -2.15
N MET A 58 26.38 -49.94 -3.34
CA MET A 58 26.43 -49.16 -4.59
C MET A 58 25.08 -48.48 -4.89
N LEU A 59 23.97 -49.20 -4.68
CA LEU A 59 22.62 -48.66 -4.87
C LEU A 59 22.33 -47.51 -3.89
N GLU A 60 22.64 -47.69 -2.61
CA GLU A 60 22.46 -46.67 -1.58
C GLU A 60 23.27 -45.40 -1.87
N ARG A 61 24.53 -45.57 -2.29
CA ARG A 61 25.38 -44.45 -2.71
C ARG A 61 24.82 -43.72 -3.92
N GLY A 62 24.31 -44.45 -4.91
CA GLY A 62 23.66 -43.87 -6.09
C GLY A 62 22.44 -43.05 -5.72
N LEU A 63 21.52 -43.63 -4.95
CA LEU A 63 20.30 -42.97 -4.48
C LEU A 63 20.61 -41.73 -3.65
N ARG A 64 21.60 -41.80 -2.75
CA ARG A 64 22.03 -40.65 -1.95
C ARG A 64 22.55 -39.51 -2.83
N SER A 65 23.35 -39.83 -3.85
CA SER A 65 23.85 -38.82 -4.79
C SER A 65 22.73 -38.18 -5.60
N ASP A 66 21.74 -38.96 -6.05
CA ASP A 66 20.62 -38.42 -6.81
C ASP A 66 19.69 -37.55 -5.94
N ILE A 67 19.45 -37.93 -4.69
CA ILE A 67 18.72 -37.11 -3.72
C ILE A 67 19.44 -35.77 -3.48
N GLU A 68 20.76 -35.80 -3.31
CA GLU A 68 21.57 -34.58 -3.12
C GLU A 68 21.50 -33.65 -4.34
N LYS A 69 21.63 -34.19 -5.56
CA LYS A 69 21.45 -33.41 -6.79
C LYS A 69 20.04 -32.81 -6.90
N VAL A 70 19.01 -33.57 -6.58
CA VAL A 70 17.62 -33.08 -6.60
C VAL A 70 17.44 -31.95 -5.60
N LYS A 71 18.00 -32.08 -4.39
CA LYS A 71 17.98 -31.04 -3.38
C LYS A 71 18.68 -29.76 -3.89
N ASP A 72 19.89 -29.87 -4.42
CA ASP A 72 20.63 -28.72 -4.94
C ASP A 72 19.87 -28.03 -6.09
N ILE A 73 19.22 -28.80 -6.98
CA ILE A 73 18.39 -28.23 -8.05
C ILE A 73 17.17 -27.50 -7.49
N LEU A 74 16.53 -28.03 -6.44
CA LEU A 74 15.38 -27.39 -5.80
C LEU A 74 15.78 -26.12 -5.06
N ASP A 75 16.87 -26.14 -4.28
CA ASP A 75 17.38 -24.97 -3.57
C ASP A 75 17.69 -23.83 -4.57
N ASN A 76 18.42 -24.13 -5.65
CA ASN A 76 18.69 -23.14 -6.71
C ASN A 76 17.42 -22.58 -7.38
N LYS A 77 16.39 -23.43 -7.58
CA LYS A 77 15.11 -22.98 -8.14
C LYS A 77 14.35 -22.08 -7.17
N ILE A 78 14.38 -22.39 -5.87
CA ILE A 78 13.78 -21.58 -4.82
C ILE A 78 14.45 -20.20 -4.79
N ASP A 79 15.78 -20.16 -4.74
CA ASP A 79 16.55 -18.90 -4.75
C ASP A 79 16.25 -18.06 -5.99
N THR A 80 16.13 -18.70 -7.16
CA THR A 80 15.78 -18.01 -8.41
C THR A 80 14.38 -17.42 -8.35
N VAL A 81 13.40 -18.15 -7.82
CA VAL A 81 12.03 -17.67 -7.68
C VAL A 81 11.95 -16.52 -6.67
N GLU A 82 12.63 -16.65 -5.53
CA GLU A 82 12.68 -15.61 -4.50
C GLU A 82 13.27 -14.30 -5.04
N ASN A 83 14.42 -14.38 -5.72
CA ASN A 83 15.05 -13.22 -6.34
C ASN A 83 14.15 -12.56 -7.39
N ASN A 84 13.47 -13.35 -8.23
CA ASN A 84 12.54 -12.82 -9.22
C ASN A 84 11.33 -12.13 -8.59
N LEU A 85 10.81 -12.69 -7.50
CA LEU A 85 9.70 -12.08 -6.74
C LEU A 85 10.13 -10.77 -6.08
N ASN A 86 11.29 -10.75 -5.43
CA ASN A 86 11.85 -9.53 -4.81
C ASN A 86 12.02 -8.43 -5.86
N ASN A 87 12.66 -8.72 -7.01
CA ASN A 87 12.82 -7.76 -8.10
C ASN A 87 11.49 -7.21 -8.62
N LYS A 88 10.46 -8.08 -8.72
CA LYS A 88 9.12 -7.67 -9.17
C LYS A 88 8.42 -6.78 -8.14
N ILE A 89 8.59 -7.09 -6.85
CA ILE A 89 8.07 -6.30 -5.74
C ILE A 89 8.74 -4.91 -5.74
N ASP A 90 10.06 -4.84 -5.80
CA ASP A 90 10.81 -3.57 -5.82
C ASP A 90 10.42 -2.70 -7.01
N THR A 91 10.27 -3.30 -8.19
CA THR A 91 9.79 -2.60 -9.39
C THR A 91 8.40 -2.00 -9.16
N LYS A 92 7.49 -2.75 -8.51
CA LYS A 92 6.12 -2.27 -8.24
C LYS A 92 6.08 -1.19 -7.16
N PHE A 93 6.93 -1.26 -6.15
CA PHE A 93 7.09 -0.18 -5.18
C PHE A 93 7.58 1.11 -5.86
N ASN A 94 8.64 1.02 -6.68
CA ASN A 94 9.15 2.18 -7.42
C ASN A 94 8.10 2.78 -8.36
N GLU A 95 7.31 1.95 -9.06
CA GLU A 95 6.19 2.43 -9.89
C GLU A 95 5.12 3.17 -9.06
N LEU A 96 4.85 2.71 -7.84
CA LEU A 96 3.86 3.30 -6.95
C LEU A 96 4.36 4.63 -6.37
N ASP A 97 5.61 4.68 -5.91
CA ASP A 97 6.24 5.91 -5.41
C ASP A 97 6.22 7.02 -6.47
N ASN A 98 6.60 6.70 -7.71
CA ASN A 98 6.55 7.65 -8.83
C ASN A 98 5.11 8.17 -9.10
N LYS A 99 4.09 7.32 -8.96
CA LYS A 99 2.69 7.73 -9.10
C LYS A 99 2.26 8.64 -7.97
N ILE A 100 2.67 8.35 -6.73
CA ILE A 100 2.40 9.19 -5.56
C ILE A 100 3.04 10.57 -5.75
N ASP A 101 4.31 10.63 -6.14
CA ASP A 101 5.02 11.89 -6.40
C ASP A 101 4.32 12.72 -7.48
N THR A 102 3.86 12.08 -8.55
CA THR A 102 3.11 12.75 -9.62
C THR A 102 1.80 13.35 -9.10
N VAL A 103 1.03 12.59 -8.32
CA VAL A 103 -0.22 13.07 -7.72
C VAL A 103 0.05 14.22 -6.74
N GLU A 104 1.06 14.11 -5.89
CA GLU A 104 1.43 15.16 -4.94
C GLU A 104 1.81 16.47 -5.63
N ASN A 105 2.60 16.38 -6.70
CA ASN A 105 3.00 17.56 -7.49
C ASN A 105 1.80 18.22 -8.18
N ASN A 106 0.89 17.43 -8.74
CA ASN A 106 -0.33 17.96 -9.35
C ASN A 106 -1.21 18.68 -8.30
N LEU A 107 -1.42 18.07 -7.13
CA LEU A 107 -2.19 18.68 -6.05
C LEU A 107 -1.55 19.98 -5.54
N LYS A 108 -0.22 20.03 -5.41
CA LYS A 108 0.50 21.28 -5.07
C LYS A 108 0.26 22.37 -6.11
N SER A 109 0.25 22.02 -7.39
CA SER A 109 -0.04 22.96 -8.48
C SER A 109 -1.48 23.47 -8.39
N ASP A 110 -2.45 22.57 -8.22
CA ASP A 110 -3.87 22.92 -8.12
C ASP A 110 -4.14 23.85 -6.92
N ILE A 111 -3.52 23.57 -5.76
CA ILE A 111 -3.62 24.42 -4.57
C ILE A 111 -3.04 25.81 -4.85
N ARG A 112 -1.90 25.90 -5.53
CA ARG A 112 -1.29 27.19 -5.89
C ARG A 112 -2.20 28.00 -6.82
N ASP A 113 -2.80 27.34 -7.81
CA ASP A 113 -3.71 28.00 -8.74
C ASP A 113 -5.00 28.47 -8.05
N LEU A 114 -5.53 27.69 -7.10
CA LEU A 114 -6.66 28.11 -6.27
C LEU A 114 -6.32 29.31 -5.40
N ASN A 115 -5.15 29.34 -4.75
CA ASN A 115 -4.70 30.48 -3.96
C ASN A 115 -4.60 31.74 -4.82
N ASN A 116 -4.00 31.66 -6.01
CA ASN A 116 -3.91 32.81 -6.93
C ASN A 116 -5.30 33.33 -7.34
N LYS A 117 -6.26 32.42 -7.57
CA LYS A 117 -7.66 32.79 -7.88
C LYS A 117 -8.33 33.48 -6.70
N ILE A 118 -8.12 32.98 -5.48
CA ILE A 118 -8.64 33.58 -4.25
C ILE A 118 -8.08 35.00 -4.09
N ASP A 119 -6.76 35.18 -4.19
CA ASP A 119 -6.11 36.49 -4.07
C ASP A 119 -6.65 37.49 -5.12
N THR A 120 -6.89 37.01 -6.34
CA THR A 120 -7.48 37.83 -7.41
C THR A 120 -8.91 38.25 -7.08
N ILE A 121 -9.73 37.33 -6.56
CA ILE A 121 -11.11 37.63 -6.15
C ILE A 121 -11.12 38.62 -4.99
N GLU A 122 -10.27 38.41 -3.98
CA GLU A 122 -10.14 39.29 -2.81
C GLU A 122 -9.76 40.72 -3.23
N ASN A 123 -8.73 40.87 -4.06
CA ASN A 123 -8.33 42.18 -4.59
C ASN A 123 -9.45 42.87 -5.38
N ASN A 124 -10.15 42.13 -6.24
CA ASN A 124 -11.27 42.67 -7.00
C ASN A 124 -12.45 43.10 -6.10
N LEU A 125 -12.72 42.36 -5.03
CA LEU A 125 -13.74 42.73 -4.05
C LEU A 125 -13.34 43.97 -3.26
N ASN A 126 -12.09 44.06 -2.79
CA ASN A 126 -11.56 45.23 -2.10
C ASN A 126 -11.69 46.49 -2.97
N ILE A 127 -11.27 46.43 -4.24
CA ILE A 127 -11.42 47.56 -5.18
C ILE A 127 -12.89 47.98 -5.36
N LYS A 128 -13.81 47.01 -5.50
CA LYS A 128 -15.24 47.30 -5.64
C LYS A 128 -15.81 47.94 -4.37
N ILE A 129 -15.41 47.46 -3.21
CA ILE A 129 -15.82 48.00 -1.90
C ILE A 129 -15.31 49.45 -1.76
N ASP A 130 -14.03 49.70 -2.00
CA ASP A 130 -13.43 51.03 -1.93
C ASP A 130 -14.11 52.01 -2.88
N THR A 131 -14.40 51.57 -4.12
CA THR A 131 -15.13 52.38 -5.10
C THR A 131 -16.52 52.75 -4.57
N LYS A 132 -17.25 51.81 -3.96
CA LYS A 132 -18.59 52.07 -3.42
C LYS A 132 -18.57 52.95 -2.18
N PHE A 133 -17.56 52.82 -1.31
CA PHE A 133 -17.36 53.73 -0.20
C PHE A 133 -17.09 55.16 -0.69
N ASN A 134 -16.17 55.34 -1.65
CA ASN A 134 -15.88 56.64 -2.22
C ASN A 134 -17.12 57.28 -2.90
N GLU A 135 -17.91 56.49 -3.64
CA GLU A 135 -19.19 56.96 -4.21
C GLU A 135 -20.17 57.44 -3.12
N LEU A 136 -20.24 56.72 -1.99
CA LEU A 136 -21.12 57.05 -0.87
C LEU A 136 -20.64 58.32 -0.14
N ASP A 137 -19.34 58.42 0.16
CA ASP A 137 -18.73 59.58 0.80
C ASP A 137 -18.96 60.85 -0.02
N ASN A 138 -18.77 60.78 -1.34
CA ASN A 138 -19.06 61.90 -2.24
C ASN A 138 -20.54 62.32 -2.20
N LYS A 139 -21.48 61.36 -2.18
CA LYS A 139 -22.92 61.66 -2.06
C LYS A 139 -23.25 62.32 -0.72
N ILE A 140 -22.64 61.83 0.36
CA ILE A 140 -22.81 62.40 1.71
C ILE A 140 -22.27 63.83 1.76
N GLU A 141 -21.09 64.08 1.18
CA GLU A 141 -20.49 65.40 1.12
C GLU A 141 -21.36 66.39 0.33
N ILE A 142 -21.82 66.00 -0.86
CA ILE A 142 -22.75 66.81 -1.67
C ILE A 142 -24.01 67.15 -0.86
N ASN A 143 -24.68 66.16 -0.28
CA ASN A 143 -25.88 66.38 0.53
C ASN A 143 -25.61 67.31 1.74
N LYS A 144 -24.46 67.17 2.39
CA LYS A 144 -24.03 68.04 3.50
C LYS A 144 -23.85 69.48 3.04
N THR A 145 -23.21 69.71 1.89
CA THR A 145 -23.01 71.06 1.33
C THR A 145 -24.33 71.72 0.92
N GLU A 146 -25.24 70.96 0.31
CA GLU A 146 -26.57 71.44 -0.08
C GLU A 146 -27.41 71.83 1.15
N LEU A 147 -27.46 70.94 2.15
CA LEU A 147 -28.18 71.20 3.40
C LEU A 147 -27.63 72.43 4.13
N ASN A 148 -26.30 72.56 4.23
CA ASN A 148 -25.66 73.73 4.84
C ASN A 148 -26.00 75.02 4.10
N SER A 149 -26.04 74.99 2.77
CA SER A 149 -26.40 76.15 1.96
C SER A 149 -27.86 76.57 2.18
N LYS A 150 -28.77 75.59 2.25
CA LYS A 150 -30.19 75.83 2.56
C LYS A 150 -30.40 76.38 3.96
N LEU A 151 -29.67 75.85 4.96
CA LEU A 151 -29.70 76.36 6.33
C LEU A 151 -29.17 77.81 6.42
N LYS A 152 -28.07 78.13 5.72
CA LYS A 152 -27.54 79.50 5.66
C LYS A 152 -28.56 80.47 5.06
N LEU A 153 -29.21 80.09 3.97
CA LEU A 153 -30.27 80.90 3.35
C LEU A 153 -31.45 81.12 4.30
N ASN A 154 -31.94 80.06 4.95
CA ASN A 154 -33.02 80.15 5.93
C ASN A 154 -32.63 81.06 7.11
N ASN A 155 -31.42 80.90 7.65
CA ASN A 155 -30.93 81.76 8.73
C ASN A 155 -30.84 83.23 8.31
N TRP A 156 -30.40 83.50 7.07
CA TRP A 156 -30.36 84.85 6.52
C TRP A 156 -31.77 85.44 6.38
N MET A 157 -32.73 84.70 5.84
CA MET A 157 -34.13 85.12 5.71
C MET A 157 -34.79 85.37 7.08
N LEU A 158 -34.54 84.51 8.08
CA LEU A 158 -35.03 84.73 9.44
C LEU A 158 -34.45 86.01 10.03
N GLY A 159 -33.16 86.29 9.81
CA GLY A 159 -32.52 87.53 10.22
C GLY A 159 -33.17 88.79 9.63
N THR A 160 -33.54 88.77 8.35
CA THR A 160 -34.24 89.90 7.71
C THR A 160 -35.65 90.07 8.25
N ILE A 161 -36.40 88.98 8.42
CA ILE A 161 -37.75 89.00 9.01
C ILE A 161 -37.72 89.58 10.44
N ILE A 162 -36.78 89.13 11.28
CA ILE A 162 -36.61 89.65 12.64
C ILE A 162 -36.30 91.15 12.60
N THR A 163 -35.37 91.58 11.74
CA THR A 163 -34.98 92.99 11.61
C THR A 163 -36.15 93.88 11.20
N ILE A 164 -36.93 93.44 10.21
CA ILE A 164 -38.14 94.16 9.75
C ILE A 164 -39.16 94.26 10.88
N ASN A 165 -39.46 93.16 11.58
CA ASN A 165 -40.43 93.14 12.67
C ASN A 165 -40.01 94.03 13.86
N VAL A 166 -38.73 94.01 14.23
CA VAL A 166 -38.17 94.90 15.27
C VAL A 166 -38.27 96.36 14.83
N GLY A 167 -37.95 96.67 13.56
CA GLY A 167 -38.07 98.02 13.02
C GLY A 167 -39.51 98.56 13.05
N ILE A 168 -40.49 97.74 12.64
CA ILE A 168 -41.91 98.08 12.73
C ILE A 168 -42.34 98.29 14.19
N LEU A 169 -41.89 97.44 15.12
CA LEU A 169 -42.22 97.60 16.54
C LEU A 169 -41.69 98.92 17.11
N LEU A 170 -40.44 99.29 16.79
CA LEU A 170 -39.84 100.54 17.24
C LEU A 170 -40.56 101.78 16.68
N THR A 171 -40.97 101.76 15.41
CA THR A 171 -41.74 102.87 14.82
C THR A 171 -43.12 103.00 15.46
N LEU A 172 -43.80 101.89 15.75
CA LEU A 172 -45.07 101.89 16.48
C LEU A 172 -44.95 102.44 17.91
N ILE A 173 -43.92 102.03 18.66
CA ILE A 173 -43.62 102.56 20.01
C ILE A 173 -43.42 104.09 19.94
N SER A 174 -42.68 104.57 18.94
CA SER A 174 -42.45 106.01 18.73
C SER A 174 -43.76 106.78 18.47
N ILE A 175 -44.64 106.23 17.63
CA ILE A 175 -45.96 106.80 17.36
C ILE A 175 -46.81 106.87 18.63
N ILE A 176 -46.87 105.78 19.40
CA ILE A 176 -47.62 105.72 20.66
C ILE A 176 -47.10 106.77 21.65
N ASN A 177 -45.79 106.87 21.85
CA ASN A 177 -45.19 107.86 22.74
C ASN A 177 -45.48 109.30 22.30
N SER A 178 -45.51 109.56 20.99
CA SER A 178 -45.86 110.87 20.43
C SER A 178 -47.34 111.25 20.68
N ILE A 179 -48.23 110.27 20.66
CA ILE A 179 -49.65 110.46 20.97
C ILE A 179 -49.88 110.67 22.47
N ILE A 180 -49.18 109.92 23.34
CA ILE A 180 -49.34 110.01 24.80
C ILE A 180 -48.76 111.29 25.40
N ASN A 181 -47.64 111.79 24.87
CA ASN A 181 -46.98 113.00 25.40
C ASN A 181 -47.55 114.33 24.84
N LYS A 182 -48.73 114.27 24.20
CA LYS A 182 -49.46 115.42 23.67
C LYS A 182 -50.65 115.75 24.56
#